data_AF-A0A0F4YFZ4-F1
#
_entry.id   AF-A0A0F4YFZ4-F1
#
_cell.length_a   1.000
_cell.length_b   1.000
_cell.length_c   1.000
_cell.angle_alpha   90.00
_cell.angle_beta   90.00
_cell.angle_gamma   90.00
#
_symmetry.space_group_name_H-M   'P 1'
#
loop_
_entity.id
_entity.type
_entity.pdbx_description
1 polymer ?
#
loop_
_entity_poly.entity_id
_entity_poly.type
_entity_poly.pdbx_seq_one_letter_code
_entity_poly.pdbx_strand_id
1 'polypeptide(L)'
;MPREELLDFNAERLDKQMADLLESFENHPLMQPPNTHPTIFFMFDFIRNTHNALLAIDADKLRAGDKEAKRQASDVISRNHFTNLLIDDPTGKLALMTGGDPRNPVDFGPDIKAKAQALLEV
;
A
#
# COMPACT_ATOMS: atom_id res chain seq x y z
N MET A 1 -3.68 -6.65 17.08
CA MET A 1 -4.77 -5.81 16.58
C MET A 1 -5.95 -5.92 17.56
N PRO A 2 -6.28 -4.87 18.32
CA PRO A 2 -7.48 -4.84 19.16
C PRO A 2 -8.75 -4.94 18.30
N ARG A 3 -9.84 -5.43 18.90
CA ARG A 3 -11.13 -5.70 18.23
C ARG A 3 -11.89 -4.43 17.80
N GLU A 4 -11.45 -3.27 18.26
CA GLU A 4 -12.12 -1.97 18.14
C GLU A 4 -11.80 -1.26 16.80
N GLU A 5 -10.59 -1.40 16.26
CA GLU A 5 -10.16 -0.78 14.98
C GLU A 5 -10.96 -1.28 13.75
N LEU A 6 -11.53 -2.49 13.82
CA LEU A 6 -12.31 -3.07 12.72
C LEU A 6 -13.73 -2.50 12.62
N LEU A 7 -14.23 -1.83 13.66
CA LEU A 7 -15.56 -1.19 13.64
C LEU A 7 -15.58 0.09 12.80
N ASP A 8 -14.42 0.75 12.66
CA ASP A 8 -14.24 2.00 11.90
C ASP A 8 -13.61 1.77 10.52
N PHE A 9 -13.40 0.52 10.10
CA PHE A 9 -12.82 0.18 8.80
C PHE A 9 -13.66 0.76 7.66
N ASN A 10 -13.22 1.88 7.12
CA ASN A 10 -13.87 2.57 6.02
C ASN A 10 -13.29 2.09 4.69
N ALA A 11 -13.85 1.01 4.17
CA ALA A 11 -13.41 0.40 2.90
C ALA A 11 -13.49 1.38 1.72
N GLU A 12 -14.50 2.24 1.66
CA GLU A 12 -14.70 3.22 0.58
C GLU A 12 -13.62 4.33 0.62
N ARG A 13 -13.30 4.84 1.83
CA ARG A 13 -12.21 5.80 1.99
C ARG A 13 -10.89 5.19 1.58
N LEU A 14 -10.62 3.97 2.04
CA LEU A 14 -9.37 3.28 1.77
C LEU A 14 -9.22 2.93 0.29
N ASP A 15 -10.30 2.51 -0.37
CA ASP A 15 -10.36 2.28 -1.82
C ASP A 15 -9.91 3.52 -2.59
N LYS A 16 -10.50 4.68 -2.28
CA LYS A 16 -10.12 5.95 -2.89
C LYS A 16 -8.65 6.31 -2.62
N GLN A 17 -8.20 6.23 -1.38
CA GLN A 17 -6.82 6.57 -1.02
C GLN A 17 -5.80 5.65 -1.73
N MET A 18 -6.10 4.35 -1.86
CA MET A 18 -5.24 3.41 -2.57
C MET A 18 -5.23 3.68 -4.07
N ALA A 19 -6.39 4.02 -4.67
CA ALA A 19 -6.47 4.43 -6.07
C ALA A 19 -5.64 5.71 -6.35
N ASP A 20 -5.78 6.73 -5.51
CA ASP A 20 -5.02 7.98 -5.61
C ASP A 20 -3.51 7.74 -5.48
N LEU A 21 -3.10 6.81 -4.59
CA LEU A 21 -1.70 6.40 -4.45
C LEU A 21 -1.19 5.70 -5.71
N LEU A 22 -1.96 4.76 -6.28
CA LEU A 22 -1.59 4.04 -7.50
C LEU A 22 -1.42 4.98 -8.69
N GLU A 23 -2.31 5.96 -8.86
CA GLU A 23 -2.18 6.99 -9.89
C GLU A 23 -0.86 7.78 -9.76
N SER A 24 -0.39 8.00 -8.53
CA SER A 24 0.87 8.70 -8.27
C SER A 24 2.08 7.88 -8.70
N PHE A 25 2.02 6.56 -8.51
CA PHE A 25 3.02 5.62 -9.03
C PHE A 25 2.98 5.56 -10.55
N GLU A 26 1.79 5.49 -11.17
CA GLU A 26 1.64 5.48 -12.63
C GLU A 26 2.20 6.73 -13.30
N ASN A 27 2.09 7.89 -12.63
CA ASN A 27 2.63 9.16 -13.11
C ASN A 27 4.11 9.38 -12.71
N HIS A 28 4.71 8.48 -11.94
CA HIS A 28 6.09 8.63 -11.50
C HIS A 28 7.06 8.56 -12.70
N PRO A 29 8.07 9.44 -12.82
CA PRO A 29 9.00 9.42 -13.96
C PRO A 29 9.71 8.09 -14.17
N LEU A 30 10.05 7.41 -13.07
CA LEU A 30 10.69 6.09 -13.08
C LEU A 30 9.71 4.92 -13.33
N MET A 31 8.41 5.19 -13.46
CA MET A 31 7.42 4.20 -13.88
C MET A 31 7.28 4.15 -15.42
N GLN A 32 7.74 5.21 -16.10
CA GLN A 32 7.55 5.41 -17.54
C GLN A 32 8.45 4.48 -18.39
N PRO A 33 8.00 4.10 -19.60
CA PRO A 33 8.84 3.37 -20.55
C PRO A 33 10.05 4.21 -21.02
N PRO A 34 11.13 3.57 -21.51
CA PRO A 34 11.27 2.14 -21.80
C PRO A 34 11.73 1.29 -20.61
N ASN A 35 12.25 1.91 -19.54
CA ASN A 35 12.84 1.20 -18.40
C ASN A 35 12.17 1.62 -17.10
N THR A 36 11.16 0.85 -16.70
CA THR A 36 10.54 0.99 -15.38
C THR A 36 11.52 0.59 -14.29
N HIS A 37 11.71 1.44 -13.29
CA HIS A 37 12.61 1.16 -12.17
C HIS A 37 12.05 0.04 -11.30
N PRO A 38 12.84 -1.00 -10.97
CA PRO A 38 12.34 -2.22 -10.34
C PRO A 38 11.72 -1.98 -8.96
N THR A 39 12.30 -1.09 -8.15
CA THR A 39 11.73 -0.73 -6.84
C THR A 39 10.39 -0.01 -6.94
N ILE A 40 10.23 0.86 -7.94
CA ILE A 40 8.98 1.61 -8.16
C ILE A 40 7.89 0.64 -8.61
N PHE A 41 8.23 -0.23 -9.57
CA PHE A 41 7.32 -1.27 -10.04
C PHE A 41 6.92 -2.24 -8.93
N PHE A 42 7.86 -2.68 -8.10
CA PHE A 42 7.59 -3.56 -6.96
C PHE A 42 6.59 -2.93 -5.99
N MET A 43 6.80 -1.67 -5.61
CA MET A 43 5.89 -0.97 -4.70
C MET A 43 4.51 -0.77 -5.33
N PHE A 44 4.46 -0.36 -6.60
CA PHE A 44 3.20 -0.26 -7.35
C PHE A 44 2.43 -1.60 -7.34
N ASP A 45 3.09 -2.70 -7.70
CA ASP A 45 2.45 -4.01 -7.75
C ASP A 45 2.01 -4.49 -6.35
N PHE A 46 2.82 -4.24 -5.32
CA PHE A 46 2.46 -4.57 -3.93
C PHE A 46 1.20 -3.82 -3.47
N ILE A 47 1.11 -2.52 -3.75
CA ILE A 47 -0.04 -1.68 -3.40
C ILE A 47 -1.26 -2.12 -4.22
N ARG A 48 -1.10 -2.37 -5.52
CA ARG A 48 -2.17 -2.83 -6.41
C ARG A 48 -2.76 -4.17 -5.95
N ASN A 49 -1.91 -5.12 -5.57
CA ASN A 49 -2.36 -6.41 -5.03
C ASN A 49 -3.06 -6.26 -3.68
N THR A 50 -2.65 -5.29 -2.86
CA THR A 50 -3.31 -4.97 -1.59
C THR A 50 -4.68 -4.31 -1.85
N HIS A 51 -4.79 -3.45 -2.85
CA HIS A 51 -6.05 -2.82 -3.27
C HIS A 51 -7.04 -3.84 -3.82
N ASN A 52 -6.58 -4.79 -4.65
CA ASN A 52 -7.40 -5.91 -5.09
C ASN A 52 -7.89 -6.77 -3.92
N ALA A 53 -7.07 -6.96 -2.88
CA ALA A 53 -7.48 -7.68 -1.67
C ALA A 53 -8.56 -6.92 -0.89
N LEU A 54 -8.48 -5.59 -0.80
CA LEU A 54 -9.52 -4.74 -0.22
C LEU A 54 -10.86 -4.91 -0.97
N LEU A 55 -10.83 -4.82 -2.31
CA LEU A 55 -12.02 -4.94 -3.15
C LEU A 55 -12.65 -6.34 -3.10
N ALA A 56 -11.88 -7.36 -2.71
CA ALA A 56 -12.36 -8.72 -2.55
C ALA A 56 -13.06 -8.98 -1.20
N ILE A 57 -13.02 -8.03 -0.26
CA ILE A 57 -13.67 -8.16 1.04
C ILE A 57 -15.19 -8.07 0.87
N ASP A 58 -15.89 -9.10 1.33
CA ASP A 58 -17.34 -9.12 1.41
C ASP A 58 -17.82 -8.19 2.54
N ALA A 59 -18.31 -7.01 2.17
CA ALA A 59 -18.71 -5.96 3.10
C ALA A 59 -19.85 -6.41 4.04
N ASP A 60 -20.76 -7.25 3.56
CA ASP A 60 -21.88 -7.72 4.37
C ASP A 60 -21.41 -8.73 5.42
N LYS A 61 -20.48 -9.61 5.06
CA LYS A 61 -19.82 -10.51 6.02
C LYS A 61 -18.98 -9.75 7.04
N LEU A 62 -18.26 -8.72 6.61
CA LEU A 62 -17.48 -7.89 7.52
C LEU A 62 -18.37 -7.22 8.56
N ARG A 63 -19.49 -6.60 8.13
CA ARG A 63 -20.51 -5.99 9.01
C ARG A 63 -21.17 -7.02 9.93
N ALA A 64 -21.45 -8.22 9.44
CA ALA A 64 -21.97 -9.33 10.23
C ALA A 64 -20.92 -9.90 11.21
N GLY A 65 -19.68 -9.42 11.15
CA GLY A 65 -18.61 -9.76 12.07
C GLY A 65 -17.91 -11.07 11.77
N ASP A 66 -18.01 -11.57 10.54
CA ASP A 66 -17.37 -12.78 10.06
C ASP A 66 -15.85 -12.77 10.29
N LYS A 67 -15.30 -13.92 10.67
CA LYS A 67 -13.89 -14.04 11.06
C LYS A 67 -12.96 -13.88 9.87
N GLU A 68 -13.33 -14.43 8.71
CA GLU A 68 -12.48 -14.39 7.52
C GLU A 68 -12.48 -12.99 6.91
N ALA A 69 -13.63 -12.34 6.82
CA ALA A 69 -13.71 -10.95 6.37
C ALA A 69 -12.90 -9.99 7.27
N LYS A 70 -12.96 -10.19 8.60
CA LYS A 70 -12.12 -9.44 9.56
C LYS A 70 -10.63 -9.70 9.39
N ARG A 71 -10.25 -10.94 9.11
CA ARG A 71 -8.85 -11.32 8.85
C ARG A 71 -8.34 -10.60 7.59
N GLN A 72 -9.13 -10.59 6.52
CA GLN A 72 -8.79 -9.89 5.28
C GLN A 72 -8.64 -8.38 5.48
N ALA A 73 -9.56 -7.74 6.22
CA ALA A 73 -9.43 -6.33 6.57
C ALA A 73 -8.16 -6.04 7.38
N SER A 74 -7.85 -6.88 8.38
CA SER A 74 -6.61 -6.77 9.16
C SER A 74 -5.35 -6.95 8.30
N ASP A 75 -5.40 -7.84 7.31
CA ASP A 75 -4.29 -8.06 6.36
C ASP A 75 -4.07 -6.80 5.50
N VAL A 76 -5.13 -6.18 5.00
CA VAL A 76 -5.06 -4.93 4.22
C VAL A 76 -4.46 -3.80 5.06
N ILE A 77 -4.93 -3.61 6.30
CA ILE A 77 -4.38 -2.61 7.23
C ILE A 77 -2.88 -2.85 7.45
N SER A 78 -2.50 -4.10 7.73
CA SER A 78 -1.10 -4.46 7.98
C SER A 78 -0.21 -4.18 6.76
N ARG A 79 -0.73 -4.44 5.55
CA ARG A 79 -0.02 -4.16 4.29
C ARG A 79 0.11 -2.66 4.03
N ASN A 80 -0.88 -1.86 4.40
CA ASN A 80 -0.79 -0.39 4.32
C ASN A 80 0.23 0.20 5.29
N HIS A 81 0.32 -0.33 6.52
CA HIS A 81 1.43 -0.01 7.42
C HIS A 81 2.78 -0.40 6.82
N PHE A 82 2.87 -1.59 6.24
CA PHE A 82 4.10 -2.05 5.61
C PHE A 82 4.50 -1.20 4.39
N THR A 83 3.55 -0.73 3.59
CA THR A 83 3.80 0.22 2.50
C THR A 83 4.53 1.47 2.98
N ASN A 84 4.10 2.05 4.11
CA ASN A 84 4.78 3.21 4.70
C ASN A 84 6.20 2.87 5.16
N LEU A 85 6.39 1.75 5.84
CA LEU A 85 7.71 1.30 6.28
C LEU A 85 8.68 1.09 5.11
N LEU A 86 8.18 0.63 3.95
CA LEU A 86 8.99 0.43 2.76
C LEU A 86 9.32 1.74 2.05
N ILE A 87 8.36 2.64 1.90
CA ILE A 87 8.57 3.95 1.25
C ILE A 87 9.56 4.81 2.03
N ASP A 88 9.56 4.71 3.36
CA ASP A 88 10.47 5.43 4.25
C ASP A 88 11.70 4.59 4.66
N ASP A 89 12.00 3.45 4.00
CA ASP A 89 13.10 2.56 4.39
C ASP A 89 14.46 3.28 4.41
N PRO A 90 15.05 3.54 5.59
CA PRO A 90 16.33 4.22 5.69
C PRO A 90 17.51 3.26 5.53
N THR A 91 17.26 1.95 5.44
CA THR A 91 18.30 0.91 5.48
C THR A 91 18.77 0.46 4.10
N GLY A 92 18.05 0.82 3.04
CA GLY A 92 18.31 0.37 1.66
C GLY A 92 17.98 -1.10 1.41
N LYS A 93 17.30 -1.78 2.36
CA LYS A 93 16.87 -3.17 2.22
C LYS A 93 15.84 -3.32 1.10
N LEU A 94 14.93 -2.36 0.96
CA LEU A 94 13.96 -2.36 -0.14
C LEU A 94 14.68 -2.34 -1.50
N ALA A 95 15.70 -1.50 -1.65
CA ALA A 95 16.51 -1.47 -2.87
C ALA A 95 17.17 -2.83 -3.11
N LEU A 96 17.79 -3.44 -2.10
CA LEU A 96 18.38 -4.79 -2.22
C LEU A 96 17.37 -5.87 -2.64
N MET A 97 16.19 -5.89 -2.01
CA MET A 97 15.13 -6.87 -2.28
C MET A 97 14.59 -6.76 -3.71
N THR A 98 14.69 -5.57 -4.30
CA THR A 98 14.20 -5.26 -5.65
C THR A 98 15.32 -5.20 -6.69
N GLY A 99 16.56 -5.57 -6.32
CA GLY A 99 17.70 -5.60 -7.24
C GLY A 99 18.31 -4.22 -7.55
N GLY A 100 17.98 -3.19 -6.78
CA GLY A 100 18.58 -1.86 -6.85
C GLY A 100 19.83 -1.68 -5.98
N ASP A 101 20.44 -0.50 -6.07
CA ASP A 101 21.61 -0.13 -5.26
C ASP A 101 21.18 0.41 -3.89
N PRO A 102 21.51 -0.25 -2.77
CA PRO A 102 21.17 0.24 -1.42
C PRO A 102 21.85 1.56 -1.05
N ARG A 103 22.93 1.95 -1.75
CA ARG A 103 23.62 3.22 -1.50
C ARG A 103 22.93 4.41 -2.18
N ASN A 104 22.02 4.13 -3.11
CA ASN A 104 21.24 5.13 -3.83
C ASN A 104 19.79 4.66 -3.94
N PRO A 105 19.06 4.59 -2.80
CA PRO A 105 17.67 4.17 -2.81
C PRO A 105 16.83 5.14 -3.66
N VAL A 106 15.76 4.60 -4.25
CA VAL A 106 14.87 5.41 -5.06
C VAL A 106 14.18 6.48 -4.21
N ASP A 107 14.06 7.70 -4.73
CA ASP A 107 13.19 8.70 -4.15
C ASP A 107 11.80 8.58 -4.75
N PHE A 108 10.81 8.27 -3.90
CA PHE A 108 9.40 8.21 -4.27
C PHE A 108 8.77 9.60 -4.45
N GLY A 109 9.44 10.65 -3.94
CA GLY A 109 8.93 12.01 -3.97
C GLY A 109 7.83 12.28 -2.93
N PRO A 110 7.48 13.57 -2.74
CA PRO A 110 6.59 14.00 -1.66
C PRO A 110 5.13 13.55 -1.84
N ASP A 111 4.65 13.44 -3.08
CA ASP A 111 3.26 13.07 -3.37
C ASP A 111 2.96 11.62 -2.96
N ILE A 112 3.79 10.67 -3.39
CA ILE A 112 3.69 9.26 -2.98
C ILE A 112 3.82 9.11 -1.47
N LYS A 113 4.76 9.81 -0.84
CA LYS A 113 4.95 9.79 0.63
C LYS A 113 3.71 10.28 1.38
N ALA A 114 3.14 11.42 0.96
CA ALA A 114 1.94 11.97 1.60
C ALA A 114 0.73 11.03 1.45
N LYS A 115 0.51 10.48 0.25
CA LYS A 115 -0.60 9.55 -0.01
C LYS A 115 -0.42 8.20 0.68
N ALA A 116 0.81 7.71 0.81
CA ALA A 116 1.10 6.52 1.61
C ALA A 116 0.77 6.75 3.09
N GLN A 117 1.13 7.90 3.66
CA GLN A 117 0.80 8.24 5.04
C GLN A 117 -0.72 8.30 5.29
N ALA A 118 -1.48 8.78 4.32
CA ALA A 118 -2.94 8.81 4.41
C ALA A 118 -3.58 7.42 4.58
N LEU A 119 -2.89 6.33 4.15
CA LEU A 119 -3.36 4.95 4.36
C LEU A 119 -3.27 4.47 5.82
N LEU A 120 -2.57 5.21 6.69
CA LEU A 120 -2.46 4.91 8.11
C LEU A 120 -3.64 5.43 8.92
N GLU A 121 -4.38 6.39 8.37
CA GLU A 121 -5.63 6.88 8.93
C GLU A 121 -6.72 5.89 8.53
N VAL A 122 -6.86 4.80 9.30
CA VAL A 122 -7.95 3.81 9.22
C VAL A 122 -8.97 4.06 10.31
#